data_AF-A0A7C7X2F9-F1
#
_entry.id   AF-A0A7C7X2F9-F1
#
_cell.length_a   1.000
_cell.length_b   1.000
_cell.length_c   1.000
_cell.angle_alpha   90.00
_cell.angle_beta   90.00
_cell.angle_gamma   90.00
#
_symmetry.space_group_name_H-M   'P 1'
#
loop_
_entity.id
_entity.type
_entity.pdbx_description
1 polymer ?
#
loop_
_entity_poly.entity_id
_entity_poly.type
_entity_poly.pdbx_seq_one_letter_code
_entity_poly.pdbx_strand_id
1 'polypeptide(L)'
;PKNALVVTTAPIELSGKWLDRMGIQDYMVYDKVTPEPSIDDVNTVIAKYKEKKPSVLIGLGGGSSMDVVKYSAEEFGVEKILIPTTFGTGAEMTTYCVLKFDGKKKLLHEDRFLADRAIVDSYFMDGTPEQIIKNSVCDACAQATEGYDSKLG
;
A
#
# COMPACT_ATOMS: atom_id res chain seq x y z
N PRO A 1 -3.14 -7.62 14.86
CA PRO A 1 -4.30 -8.44 14.41
C PRO A 1 -3.86 -9.91 14.28
N LYS A 2 -4.78 -10.87 14.41
CA LYS A 2 -4.51 -12.30 14.12
C LYS A 2 -5.00 -12.62 12.70
N ASN A 3 -4.39 -13.59 12.02
CA ASN A 3 -4.66 -13.94 10.62
C ASN A 3 -4.66 -12.73 9.66
N ALA A 4 -3.64 -11.86 9.78
CA ALA A 4 -3.51 -10.70 8.89
C ALA A 4 -2.89 -11.11 7.54
N LEU A 5 -3.27 -10.43 6.45
CA LEU A 5 -2.55 -10.54 5.17
C LEU A 5 -1.75 -9.27 4.92
N VAL A 6 -0.42 -9.38 4.98
CA VAL A 6 0.51 -8.30 4.66
C VAL A 6 0.89 -8.36 3.19
N VAL A 7 0.69 -7.27 2.48
CA VAL A 7 1.05 -7.09 1.07
C VAL A 7 2.18 -6.07 0.99
N THR A 8 3.28 -6.44 0.33
CA THR A 8 4.46 -5.58 0.21
C THR A 8 5.16 -5.76 -1.14
N THR A 9 5.90 -4.74 -1.57
CA THR A 9 6.88 -4.82 -2.67
C THR A 9 8.31 -4.97 -2.15
N ALA A 10 8.53 -4.84 -0.84
CA ALA A 10 9.86 -4.89 -0.27
C ALA A 10 10.39 -6.33 -0.21
N PRO A 11 11.71 -6.53 -0.41
CA PRO A 11 12.33 -7.84 -0.24
C PRO A 11 12.07 -8.42 1.15
N ILE A 12 12.06 -9.75 1.24
CA ILE A 12 11.74 -10.47 2.49
C ILE A 12 12.68 -10.10 3.65
N GLU A 13 13.95 -9.82 3.36
CA GLU A 13 14.95 -9.42 4.36
C GLU A 13 14.62 -8.06 5.01
N LEU A 14 14.12 -7.12 4.21
CA LEU A 14 13.75 -5.79 4.67
C LEU A 14 12.39 -5.79 5.35
N SER A 15 11.39 -6.38 4.68
CA SER A 15 10.03 -6.50 5.23
C SER A 15 10.00 -7.32 6.51
N GLY A 16 10.89 -8.30 6.68
CA GLY A 16 11.07 -9.05 7.94
C GLY A 16 11.36 -8.14 9.14
N LYS A 17 12.30 -7.19 9.00
CA LYS A 17 12.63 -6.22 10.07
C LYS A 17 11.46 -5.32 10.43
N TRP A 18 10.67 -4.94 9.43
CA TRP A 18 9.46 -4.15 9.63
C TRP A 18 8.36 -4.96 10.33
N LEU A 19 8.18 -6.22 9.94
CA LEU A 19 7.24 -7.14 10.57
C LEU A 19 7.59 -7.40 12.04
N ASP A 20 8.88 -7.56 12.35
CA ASP A 20 9.37 -7.70 13.73
C ASP A 20 9.01 -6.46 14.56
N ARG A 21 9.16 -5.27 14.00
CA ARG A 21 8.76 -4.01 14.64
C ARG A 21 7.26 -3.93 14.88
N MET A 22 6.43 -4.43 13.97
CA MET A 22 4.98 -4.45 14.12
C MET A 22 4.53 -5.36 15.27
N GLY A 23 5.33 -6.36 15.64
CA GLY A 23 5.04 -7.29 16.74
C GLY A 23 3.85 -8.23 16.50
N ILE A 24 3.34 -8.30 15.26
CA ILE A 24 2.25 -9.20 14.90
C ILE A 24 2.78 -10.64 14.79
N GLN A 25 2.04 -11.60 15.35
CA GLN A 25 2.50 -12.99 15.48
C GLN A 25 1.83 -13.95 14.49
N ASP A 26 0.65 -13.61 14.00
CA ASP A 26 -0.17 -14.46 13.13
C ASP A 26 -0.54 -13.69 11.87
N TYR A 27 0.27 -13.88 10.84
CA TYR A 27 0.13 -13.19 9.57
C TYR A 27 0.62 -14.04 8.40
N MET A 28 0.13 -13.69 7.23
CA MET A 28 0.57 -14.17 5.94
C MET A 28 1.22 -13.01 5.18
N VAL A 29 2.20 -13.32 4.33
CA VAL A 29 2.85 -12.31 3.49
C VAL A 29 2.58 -12.61 2.02
N TYR A 30 2.37 -11.54 1.25
CA TYR A 30 2.46 -11.51 -0.20
C TYR A 30 3.43 -10.40 -0.62
N ASP A 31 4.58 -10.82 -1.12
CA ASP A 31 5.75 -9.98 -1.45
C ASP A 31 6.02 -9.89 -2.97
N LYS A 32 5.06 -10.36 -3.78
CA LYS A 32 5.19 -10.46 -5.24
C LYS A 32 4.54 -9.30 -6.00
N VAL A 33 4.12 -8.25 -5.29
CA VAL A 33 3.59 -7.04 -5.95
C VAL A 33 4.72 -6.41 -6.75
N THR A 34 4.40 -5.99 -7.98
CA THR A 34 5.33 -5.24 -8.82
C THR A 34 5.01 -3.74 -8.80
N PRO A 35 5.99 -2.87 -9.07
CA PRO A 35 5.72 -1.45 -9.26
C PRO A 35 4.68 -1.23 -10.37
N GLU A 36 3.77 -0.28 -10.15
CA GLU A 36 2.62 -0.02 -11.02
C GLU A 36 1.72 -1.26 -11.22
N PRO A 37 1.09 -1.74 -10.14
CA PRO A 37 0.34 -2.98 -10.14
C PRO A 37 -0.83 -2.96 -11.11
N SER A 38 -1.19 -4.15 -11.57
CA SER A 38 -2.32 -4.42 -12.45
C SER A 38 -3.53 -4.96 -11.67
N ILE A 39 -4.69 -4.93 -12.31
CA ILE A 39 -5.86 -5.65 -11.80
C ILE A 39 -5.61 -7.15 -11.68
N ASP A 40 -4.70 -7.71 -12.49
CA ASP A 40 -4.32 -9.13 -12.42
C ASP A 40 -3.49 -9.45 -11.16
N ASP A 41 -2.67 -8.50 -10.69
CA ASP A 41 -1.97 -8.63 -9.41
C ASP A 41 -2.96 -8.69 -8.24
N VAL A 42 -4.00 -7.85 -8.28
CA VAL A 42 -5.11 -7.86 -7.31
C VAL A 42 -5.85 -9.19 -7.36
N ASN A 43 -6.26 -9.63 -8.54
CA ASN A 43 -6.96 -10.90 -8.73
C ASN A 43 -6.12 -12.10 -8.23
N THR A 44 -4.80 -12.05 -8.42
CA THR A 44 -3.87 -13.07 -7.91
C THR A 44 -3.87 -13.11 -6.38
N VAL A 45 -3.84 -11.95 -5.72
CA VAL A 45 -3.95 -11.87 -4.26
C VAL A 45 -5.29 -12.43 -3.78
N ILE A 46 -6.40 -12.02 -4.39
CA ILE A 46 -7.73 -12.50 -4.03
C ILE A 46 -7.80 -14.03 -4.18
N ALA A 47 -7.46 -14.56 -5.35
CA ALA A 47 -7.52 -16.00 -5.62
C ALA A 47 -6.68 -16.82 -4.64
N LYS A 48 -5.50 -16.32 -4.25
CA LYS A 48 -4.57 -17.03 -3.36
C LYS A 48 -4.98 -17.02 -1.89
N TYR A 49 -5.68 -15.98 -1.43
CA TYR A 49 -5.93 -15.77 -0.01
C TYR A 49 -7.42 -15.75 0.39
N LYS A 50 -8.38 -15.74 -0.56
CA LYS A 50 -9.83 -15.70 -0.26
C LYS A 50 -10.27 -16.82 0.69
N GLU A 51 -9.85 -18.06 0.42
CA GLU A 51 -10.17 -19.22 1.26
C GLU A 51 -9.47 -19.20 2.63
N LYS A 52 -8.40 -18.40 2.78
CA LYS A 52 -7.68 -18.24 4.05
C LYS A 52 -8.34 -17.23 4.99
N LYS A 53 -9.35 -16.50 4.50
CA LYS A 53 -10.20 -15.59 5.26
C LYS A 53 -9.41 -14.65 6.18
N PRO A 54 -8.46 -13.85 5.63
CA PRO A 54 -7.69 -12.91 6.43
C PRO A 54 -8.65 -11.98 7.18
N SER A 55 -8.32 -11.64 8.43
CA SER A 55 -9.17 -10.74 9.24
C SER A 55 -8.99 -9.26 8.90
N VAL A 56 -7.86 -8.94 8.27
CA VAL A 56 -7.43 -7.59 7.91
C VAL A 56 -6.38 -7.70 6.80
N LEU A 57 -6.37 -6.74 5.89
CA LEU A 57 -5.27 -6.57 4.94
C LEU A 57 -4.38 -5.40 5.37
N ILE A 58 -3.07 -5.59 5.27
CA ILE A 58 -2.07 -4.60 5.62
C ILE A 58 -1.24 -4.28 4.38
N GLY A 59 -1.28 -3.03 3.91
CA GLY A 59 -0.40 -2.55 2.86
C GLY A 59 0.87 -1.99 3.48
N LEU A 60 1.98 -2.72 3.41
CA LEU A 60 3.27 -2.30 3.94
C LEU A 60 4.22 -1.99 2.77
N GLY A 61 4.43 -0.71 2.48
CA GLY A 61 5.24 -0.34 1.32
C GLY A 61 4.95 1.06 0.79
N GLY A 62 5.28 1.28 -0.48
CA GLY A 62 4.85 2.48 -1.22
C GLY A 62 3.46 2.32 -1.84
N GLY A 63 3.08 3.27 -2.70
CA GLY A 63 1.77 3.31 -3.37
C GLY A 63 1.34 2.00 -4.02
N SER A 64 2.27 1.27 -4.65
CA SER A 64 1.96 -0.02 -5.30
C SER A 64 1.41 -1.09 -4.36
N SER A 65 2.01 -1.29 -3.18
CA SER A 65 1.49 -2.25 -2.20
C SER A 65 0.14 -1.80 -1.63
N MET A 66 0.02 -0.50 -1.39
CA MET A 66 -1.19 0.10 -0.84
C MET A 66 -2.36 0.02 -1.81
N ASP A 67 -2.16 0.31 -3.10
CA ASP A 67 -3.20 0.21 -4.13
C ASP A 67 -3.76 -1.21 -4.26
N VAL A 68 -2.89 -2.23 -4.21
CA VAL A 68 -3.33 -3.63 -4.20
C VAL A 68 -4.20 -3.92 -2.97
N VAL A 69 -3.83 -3.43 -1.78
CA VAL A 69 -4.61 -3.62 -0.55
C VAL A 69 -5.91 -2.84 -0.57
N LYS A 70 -5.91 -1.59 -1.04
CA LYS A 70 -7.10 -0.75 -1.17
C LYS A 70 -8.18 -1.44 -1.98
N TYR A 71 -7.80 -2.04 -3.10
CA TYR A 71 -8.75 -2.77 -3.93
C TYR A 71 -9.12 -4.12 -3.30
N SER A 72 -8.11 -4.90 -2.88
CA SER A 72 -8.34 -6.26 -2.39
C SER A 72 -9.23 -6.27 -1.15
N ALA A 73 -9.00 -5.41 -0.17
CA ALA A 73 -9.67 -5.48 1.14
C ALA A 73 -11.20 -5.38 1.04
N GLU A 74 -11.70 -4.59 0.09
CA GLU A 74 -13.14 -4.51 -0.23
C GLU A 74 -13.69 -5.84 -0.76
N GLU A 75 -12.95 -6.52 -1.64
CA GLU A 75 -13.32 -7.85 -2.17
C GLU A 75 -13.29 -8.94 -1.10
N PHE A 76 -12.49 -8.75 -0.05
CA PHE A 76 -12.47 -9.60 1.15
C PHE A 76 -13.54 -9.21 2.17
N GLY A 77 -14.07 -7.98 2.11
CA GLY A 77 -14.98 -7.42 3.10
C GLY A 77 -14.34 -7.22 4.48
N VAL A 78 -13.06 -6.81 4.51
CA VAL A 78 -12.30 -6.63 5.76
C VAL A 78 -11.60 -5.28 5.82
N GLU A 79 -11.23 -4.88 7.03
CA GLU A 79 -10.49 -3.63 7.25
C GLU A 79 -9.14 -3.64 6.50
N LYS A 80 -8.72 -2.45 6.08
CA LYS A 80 -7.42 -2.17 5.47
C LYS A 80 -6.61 -1.21 6.32
N ILE A 81 -5.39 -1.63 6.65
CA ILE A 81 -4.40 -0.83 7.36
C ILE A 81 -3.25 -0.51 6.40
N LEU A 82 -2.95 0.77 6.19
CA LEU A 82 -1.87 1.19 5.29
C LEU A 82 -0.68 1.73 6.10
N ILE A 83 0.52 1.23 5.80
CA ILE A 83 1.77 1.56 6.48
C ILE A 83 2.78 1.99 5.41
N PRO A 84 2.93 3.31 5.17
CA PRO A 84 3.86 3.80 4.17
C PRO A 84 5.32 3.58 4.59
N THR A 85 6.13 3.11 3.65
CA THR A 85 7.61 2.97 3.80
C THR A 85 8.36 4.04 2.99
N THR A 86 7.60 4.92 2.35
CA THR A 86 8.04 6.05 1.52
C THR A 86 7.14 7.24 1.82
N PHE A 87 7.64 8.46 1.71
CA PHE A 87 6.86 9.69 1.85
C PHE A 87 6.79 10.36 0.48
N GLY A 88 5.62 10.77 0.00
CA GLY A 88 5.48 11.22 -1.39
C GLY A 88 4.06 11.03 -1.85
N THR A 89 3.70 9.80 -2.22
CA THR A 89 2.40 9.51 -2.86
C THR A 89 1.17 9.80 -1.99
N GLY A 90 1.33 9.88 -0.66
CA GLY A 90 0.23 10.06 0.30
C GLY A 90 -0.86 9.00 0.17
N ALA A 91 -0.53 7.84 -0.40
CA ALA A 91 -1.53 6.85 -0.79
C ALA A 91 -2.27 6.29 0.43
N GLU A 92 -1.64 6.30 1.60
CA GLU A 92 -2.25 5.90 2.86
C GLU A 92 -3.45 6.78 3.29
N MET A 93 -3.55 8.02 2.78
CA MET A 93 -4.60 8.99 3.16
C MET A 93 -5.56 9.37 2.03
N THR A 94 -5.46 8.76 0.84
CA THR A 94 -6.29 9.13 -0.32
C THR A 94 -7.37 8.12 -0.66
N THR A 95 -8.45 8.57 -1.28
CA THR A 95 -9.49 7.73 -1.93
C THR A 95 -9.10 7.32 -3.35
N TYR A 96 -7.84 7.55 -3.75
CA TYR A 96 -7.32 7.16 -5.04
C TYR A 96 -6.74 5.74 -5.00
N CYS A 97 -7.02 4.96 -6.02
CA CYS A 97 -6.39 3.67 -6.27
C CYS A 97 -5.88 3.62 -7.71
N VAL A 98 -4.59 3.36 -7.90
CA VAL A 98 -3.96 3.36 -9.22
C VAL A 98 -3.62 1.94 -9.66
N LEU A 99 -4.30 1.45 -10.70
CA LEU A 99 -4.10 0.09 -11.23
C LEU A 99 -4.01 0.10 -12.76
N LYS A 100 -3.27 -0.86 -13.32
CA LYS A 100 -3.29 -1.15 -14.76
C LYS A 100 -4.45 -2.07 -15.13
N PHE A 101 -5.23 -1.65 -16.12
CA PHE A 101 -6.24 -2.47 -16.80
C PHE A 101 -5.87 -2.56 -18.28
N ASP A 102 -5.73 -3.77 -18.81
CA ASP A 102 -5.30 -4.01 -20.20
C ASP A 102 -4.00 -3.25 -20.56
N GLY A 103 -3.04 -3.25 -19.63
CA GLY A 103 -1.76 -2.55 -19.76
C GLY A 103 -1.82 -1.03 -19.60
N LYS A 104 -3.01 -0.44 -19.42
CA LYS A 104 -3.20 1.01 -19.27
C LYS A 104 -3.43 1.38 -17.82
N LYS A 105 -2.63 2.33 -17.30
CA LYS A 105 -2.78 2.89 -15.96
C LYS A 105 -4.10 3.65 -15.87
N LYS A 106 -4.94 3.30 -14.89
CA LYS A 106 -6.19 3.98 -14.57
C LYS A 106 -6.16 4.43 -13.11
N LEU A 107 -6.62 5.65 -12.88
CA LEU A 107 -6.89 6.20 -11.56
C LEU A 107 -8.36 5.90 -11.24
N LEU A 108 -8.60 5.13 -10.19
CA LEU A 108 -9.92 4.91 -9.61
C LEU A 108 -10.07 5.86 -8.42
N HIS A 109 -11.24 6.49 -8.28
CA HIS A 109 -11.52 7.43 -7.20
C HIS A 109 -12.86 7.07 -6.56
N GLU A 110 -12.81 6.46 -5.38
CA GLU A 110 -13.98 5.98 -4.66
C GLU A 110 -13.69 6.04 -3.15
N ASP A 111 -14.66 6.44 -2.34
CA ASP A 111 -14.50 6.56 -0.88
C ASP A 111 -14.07 5.24 -0.22
N ARG A 112 -14.47 4.11 -0.81
CA ARG A 112 -14.08 2.77 -0.34
C ARG A 112 -12.57 2.54 -0.36
N PHE A 113 -11.79 3.31 -1.12
CA PHE A 113 -10.34 3.18 -1.14
C PHE A 113 -9.63 3.86 0.03
N LEU A 114 -10.33 4.65 0.83
CA LEU A 114 -9.75 5.27 2.03
C LEU A 114 -9.41 4.20 3.06
N ALA A 115 -8.21 4.27 3.62
CA ALA A 115 -7.78 3.34 4.66
C ALA A 115 -8.65 3.45 5.91
N ASP A 116 -8.94 2.32 6.56
CA ASP A 116 -9.58 2.33 7.88
C ASP A 116 -8.60 2.85 8.95
N ARG A 117 -7.31 2.53 8.77
CA ARG A 117 -6.22 3.04 9.60
C ARG A 117 -4.97 3.25 8.76
N ALA A 118 -4.26 4.34 9.02
CA ALA A 118 -2.94 4.59 8.45
C ALA A 118 -1.92 4.79 9.59
N ILE A 119 -0.78 4.09 9.49
CA ILE A 119 0.28 4.13 10.51
C ILE A 119 1.54 4.71 9.88
N VAL A 120 1.82 5.97 10.18
CA VAL A 120 3.01 6.67 9.70
C VAL A 120 4.08 6.66 10.79
N ASP A 121 5.11 5.83 10.61
CA ASP A 121 6.27 5.72 11.51
C ASP A 121 7.55 5.67 10.66
N SER A 122 8.49 6.58 10.93
CA SER A 122 9.74 6.70 10.19
C SER A 122 10.64 5.47 10.31
N TYR A 123 10.41 4.60 11.29
CA TYR A 123 11.09 3.31 11.38
C TYR A 123 10.88 2.46 10.11
N PHE A 124 9.67 2.50 9.53
CA PHE A 124 9.36 1.74 8.31
C PHE A 124 10.04 2.29 7.05
N MET A 125 10.76 3.40 7.15
CA MET A 125 11.62 3.90 6.08
C MET A 125 13.07 3.43 6.22
N ASP A 126 13.46 2.83 7.35
CA ASP A 126 14.81 2.31 7.52
C ASP A 126 15.06 1.17 6.52
N GLY A 127 16.18 1.23 5.81
CA GLY A 127 16.52 0.34 4.70
C GLY A 127 15.89 0.68 3.34
N THR A 128 15.04 1.71 3.24
CA THR A 128 14.56 2.21 1.95
C THR A 128 15.74 2.80 1.14
N PRO A 129 15.93 2.41 -0.13
CA PRO A 129 17.03 2.93 -0.96
C PRO A 129 17.05 4.46 -1.04
N GLU A 130 18.25 5.05 -0.98
CA GLU A 130 18.44 6.51 -1.01
C GLU A 130 17.80 7.17 -2.25
N GLN A 131 17.85 6.49 -3.40
CA GLN A 131 17.21 6.99 -4.62
C GLN A 131 15.69 7.09 -4.49
N ILE A 132 15.05 6.15 -3.78
CA ILE A 132 13.61 6.20 -3.51
C ILE A 132 13.32 7.39 -2.59
N ILE A 133 14.13 7.60 -1.55
CA ILE A 133 14.01 8.76 -0.65
C ILE A 133 14.13 10.09 -1.41
N LYS A 134 15.10 10.22 -2.33
CA LYS A 134 15.27 11.43 -3.15
C LYS A 134 14.06 11.69 -4.03
N ASN A 135 13.55 10.65 -4.71
CA ASN A 135 12.36 10.77 -5.55
C ASN A 135 11.13 11.15 -4.70
N SER A 136 11.01 10.56 -3.52
CA SER A 136 10.00 10.84 -2.50
C SER A 136 9.96 12.31 -2.08
N VAL A 137 11.11 12.95 -1.86
CA VAL A 137 11.19 14.39 -1.57
C VAL A 137 10.60 15.21 -2.71
N CYS A 138 11.01 14.91 -3.95
CA CYS A 138 10.52 15.64 -5.12
C CYS A 138 8.99 15.51 -5.28
N ASP A 139 8.46 14.30 -5.12
CA ASP A 139 7.02 14.02 -5.21
C ASP A 139 6.22 14.73 -4.11
N ALA A 140 6.68 14.65 -2.85
CA ALA A 140 6.04 15.33 -1.74
C ALA A 140 6.03 16.87 -1.92
N CYS A 141 7.14 17.45 -2.39
CA CYS A 141 7.20 18.89 -2.68
C CYS A 141 6.25 19.27 -3.83
N ALA A 142 6.22 18.48 -4.90
CA ALA A 142 5.31 18.71 -6.02
C ALA A 142 3.85 18.72 -5.54
N GLN A 143 3.43 17.68 -4.80
CA GLN A 143 2.07 17.60 -4.28
C GLN A 143 1.73 18.74 -3.32
N ALA A 144 2.65 19.14 -2.45
CA ALA A 144 2.44 20.29 -1.57
C ALA A 144 2.24 21.59 -2.36
N THR A 145 3.02 21.81 -3.42
CA THR A 145 2.90 23.00 -4.26
C THR A 145 1.66 22.98 -5.16
N GLU A 146 1.32 21.84 -5.76
CA GLU A 146 0.12 21.65 -6.57
C GLU A 146 -1.14 21.79 -5.73
N GLY A 147 -1.13 21.23 -4.51
CA GLY A 147 -2.21 21.39 -3.54
C GLY A 147 -2.39 22.84 -3.10
N TYR A 148 -1.29 23.56 -2.86
CA TYR A 148 -1.35 24.99 -2.49
C TYR A 148 -1.91 25.88 -3.61
N ASP A 149 -1.56 25.60 -4.88
CA ASP A 149 -2.07 26.35 -6.05
C ASP A 149 -3.46 25.87 -6.53
N SER A 150 -3.95 24.75 -5.98
CA SER A 150 -5.22 24.15 -6.41
C SER A 150 -6.41 25.07 -6.13
N LYS A 151 -7.35 25.10 -7.09
CA LYS A 151 -8.61 25.84 -6.95
C LYS A 151 -9.69 25.04 -6.22
N LEU A 152 -9.44 23.78 -5.89
CA LEU A 152 -10.46 22.82 -5.46
C LEU A 152 -10.58 22.63 -3.95
N GLY A 153 -9.69 23.24 -3.14
CA GLY A 153 -9.83 23.34 -1.68
C GLY A 153 -10.01 22.02 -0.96
#